data_AF-A0A6P0JPX8-F1
#
_entry.id   AF-A0A6P0JPX8-F1
#
_cell.length_a   1.000
_cell.length_b   1.000
_cell.length_c   1.000
_cell.angle_alpha   90.00
_cell.angle_beta   90.00
_cell.angle_gamma   90.00
#
_symmetry.space_group_name_H-M   'P 1'
#
loop_
_entity.id
_entity.type
_entity.pdbx_description
1 polymer ?
#
loop_
_entity_poly.entity_id
_entity_poly.type
_entity_poly.pdbx_seq_one_letter_code
_entity_poly.pdbx_strand_id
1 'polypeptide(L)'
;LKLSAGETNIEESICIILGTKRGERVYRPNFGSRLSELVFAPMNSHTLLLARIYVEEALTQWEPRITVEGVYTEPDPVRGCLKIMINYRIKESHDSRSLVYPFYLIPSQ
;
A
#
# COMPACT_ATOMS: atom_id res chain seq x y z
N LEU A 1 4.29 11.62 22.88
CA LEU A 1 3.57 10.61 22.07
C LEU A 1 2.41 11.32 21.39
N LYS A 2 2.50 11.58 20.09
CA LYS A 2 1.41 12.23 19.33
C LYS A 2 0.34 11.15 19.11
N LEU A 3 -0.77 11.23 19.84
CA LEU A 3 -1.95 10.42 19.55
C LEU A 3 -2.53 10.93 18.23
N SER A 4 -2.39 10.16 17.14
CA SER A 4 -3.05 10.49 15.88
C SER A 4 -4.56 10.30 16.07
N ALA A 5 -5.34 11.36 15.82
CA ALA A 5 -6.79 11.29 15.81
C ALA A 5 -7.25 10.30 14.71
N GLY A 6 -8.47 9.76 14.84
CA GLY A 6 -8.93 8.56 14.12
C GLY A 6 -8.66 8.48 12.60
N GLU A 7 -8.65 9.60 11.88
CA GLU A 7 -8.38 9.65 10.43
C GLU A 7 -6.89 9.56 10.08
N THR A 8 -6.04 10.36 10.74
CA THR A 8 -4.57 10.29 10.57
C THR A 8 -4.05 8.89 10.92
N ASN A 9 -4.74 8.21 11.84
CA ASN A 9 -4.45 6.83 12.20
C ASN A 9 -4.68 5.83 11.04
N ILE A 10 -5.62 6.09 10.13
CA ILE A 10 -5.90 5.19 8.98
C ILE A 10 -4.76 5.30 7.95
N GLU A 11 -4.33 6.50 7.58
CA GLU A 11 -3.23 6.70 6.63
C GLU A 11 -1.91 6.12 7.15
N GLU A 12 -1.64 6.32 8.44
CA GLU A 12 -0.49 5.70 9.13
C GLU A 12 -0.59 4.17 9.10
N SER A 13 -1.78 3.61 9.38
CA SER A 13 -2.03 2.18 9.32
C SER A 13 -1.81 1.61 7.91
N ILE A 14 -2.33 2.27 6.87
CA ILE A 14 -2.10 1.89 5.47
C ILE A 14 -0.60 1.86 5.17
N CYS A 15 0.14 2.92 5.53
CA CYS A 15 1.58 2.98 5.33
C CYS A 15 2.32 1.82 6.04
N ILE A 16 1.93 1.49 7.29
CA ILE A 16 2.52 0.39 8.06
C ILE A 16 2.21 -0.96 7.40
N ILE A 17 0.96 -1.21 6.98
CA ILE A 17 0.55 -2.45 6.32
C ILE A 17 1.36 -2.65 5.03
N LEU A 18 1.40 -1.64 4.17
CA LEU A 18 2.07 -1.73 2.87
C LEU A 18 3.59 -1.80 3.01
N GLY A 19 4.17 -1.10 3.98
CA GLY A 19 5.60 -1.09 4.24
C GLY A 19 6.14 -2.31 4.99
N THR A 20 5.27 -3.15 5.58
CA THR A 20 5.70 -4.36 6.29
C THR A 20 5.73 -5.56 5.34
N LYS A 21 6.85 -6.28 5.31
CA LYS A 21 6.96 -7.53 4.54
C LYS A 21 6.23 -8.67 5.25
N ARG A 22 5.47 -9.47 4.50
CA ARG A 22 4.90 -10.72 5.05
C ARG A 22 6.00 -11.62 5.60
N GLY A 23 5.81 -12.10 6.82
CA GLY A 23 6.78 -12.90 7.58
C GLY A 23 7.75 -12.09 8.45
N GLU A 24 7.78 -10.76 8.34
CA GLU A 24 8.68 -9.90 9.14
C GLU A 24 8.31 -9.89 10.63
N ARG A 25 7.01 -10.00 10.94
CA ARG A 25 6.53 -10.04 12.32
C ARG A 25 6.43 -11.48 12.82
N VAL A 26 7.33 -11.87 13.73
CA VAL A 26 7.42 -13.22 14.32
C VAL A 26 6.07 -13.74 14.82
N TYR A 27 5.32 -12.92 15.57
CA TYR A 27 4.02 -13.31 16.14
C TYR A 27 2.83 -13.08 15.20
N ARG A 28 3.04 -12.49 14.02
CA ARG A 28 2.01 -12.23 13.00
C ARG A 28 2.59 -12.40 11.59
N PRO A 29 2.99 -13.63 11.19
CA PRO A 29 3.69 -13.85 9.93
C PRO A 29 2.86 -13.49 8.70
N ASN A 30 1.52 -13.47 8.81
CA ASN A 30 0.65 -13.10 7.71
C ASN A 30 0.48 -11.58 7.53
N PHE A 31 0.87 -10.78 8.54
CA PHE A 31 0.69 -9.32 8.50
C PHE A 31 1.64 -8.67 7.50
N GLY A 32 1.13 -7.69 6.76
CA GLY A 32 1.90 -6.88 5.82
C GLY A 32 1.37 -7.02 4.40
N SER A 33 2.22 -6.65 3.44
CA SER A 33 1.91 -6.74 2.02
C SER A 33 2.94 -7.58 1.26
N ARG A 34 2.56 -7.96 0.04
CA ARG A 34 3.45 -8.63 -0.90
C ARG A 34 4.21 -7.65 -1.80
N LEU A 35 4.06 -6.34 -1.60
CA LEU A 35 4.78 -5.33 -2.39
C LEU A 35 6.29 -5.53 -2.33
N SER A 36 6.83 -5.97 -1.19
CA SER A 36 8.27 -6.27 -1.06
C SER A 36 8.79 -7.32 -2.05
N GLU A 37 7.91 -8.18 -2.59
CA GLU A 37 8.27 -9.15 -3.62
C GLU A 37 8.57 -8.48 -4.98
N LEU A 38 8.12 -7.24 -5.18
CA LEU A 38 8.25 -6.50 -6.43
C LEU A 38 9.45 -5.54 -6.46
N VAL A 39 10.23 -5.41 -5.38
CA VAL A 39 11.33 -4.41 -5.27
C VAL A 39 12.34 -4.49 -6.42
N PHE A 40 12.57 -5.70 -6.95
CA PHE A 40 13.49 -5.97 -8.07
C PHE A 40 12.76 -6.38 -9.36
N ALA A 41 11.43 -6.27 -9.38
CA ALA A 41 10.66 -6.61 -10.56
C ALA A 41 10.83 -5.52 -11.65
N PRO A 42 10.83 -5.90 -12.94
CA PRO A 42 10.91 -4.92 -14.03
C PRO A 42 9.70 -3.99 -14.01
N MET A 43 9.92 -2.69 -14.30
CA MET A 43 8.83 -1.70 -14.40
C MET A 43 8.02 -1.90 -15.70
N ASN A 44 7.13 -2.88 -15.70
CA ASN A 44 6.25 -3.20 -16.84
C ASN A 44 4.79 -3.37 -16.39
N SER A 45 3.87 -3.46 -17.35
CA SER A 45 2.43 -3.54 -17.08
C SER A 45 2.03 -4.71 -16.15
N HIS A 46 2.78 -5.82 -16.19
CA HIS A 46 2.54 -6.96 -15.31
C HIS A 46 2.89 -6.65 -13.85
N THR A 47 4.06 -6.04 -13.60
CA THR A 47 4.46 -5.59 -12.26
C THR A 47 3.50 -4.54 -11.70
N LEU A 48 3.04 -3.61 -12.55
CA LEU A 48 2.04 -2.60 -12.20
C LEU A 48 0.72 -3.26 -11.75
N LEU A 49 0.23 -4.24 -12.51
CA LEU A 49 -0.97 -5.00 -12.17
C LEU A 49 -0.80 -5.77 -10.85
N LEU A 50 0.33 -6.45 -10.65
CA LEU A 50 0.62 -7.16 -9.40
C LEU A 50 0.67 -6.21 -8.21
N ALA A 51 1.29 -5.04 -8.35
CA ALA A 51 1.35 -4.04 -7.29
C ALA A 51 -0.06 -3.60 -6.87
N ARG A 52 -0.95 -3.38 -7.85
CA ARG A 52 -2.37 -3.08 -7.60
C ARG A 52 -3.04 -4.18 -6.79
N ILE A 53 -2.95 -5.42 -7.25
CA ILE A 53 -3.58 -6.59 -6.59
C ILE A 53 -3.06 -6.73 -5.16
N TYR A 54 -1.74 -6.66 -4.95
CA TYR A 54 -1.14 -6.83 -3.63
C TYR A 54 -1.55 -5.75 -2.63
N VAL A 55 -1.75 -4.52 -3.10
CA VAL A 55 -2.27 -3.43 -2.28
C VAL A 55 -3.73 -3.68 -1.93
N GLU A 56 -4.58 -4.01 -2.92
CA GLU A 56 -6.00 -4.30 -2.70
C GLU A 56 -6.18 -5.46 -1.70
N GLU A 57 -5.43 -6.56 -1.87
CA GLU A 57 -5.45 -7.71 -0.96
C GLU A 57 -5.03 -7.33 0.46
N ALA A 58 -3.89 -6.64 0.62
CA ALA A 58 -3.35 -6.29 1.92
C ALA A 58 -4.28 -5.35 2.69
N LEU A 59 -4.85 -4.34 2.03
CA LEU A 59 -5.75 -3.38 2.68
C LEU A 59 -7.10 -4.02 3.01
N THR A 60 -7.65 -4.84 2.11
CA THR A 60 -8.89 -5.59 2.39
C THR A 60 -8.72 -6.53 3.59
N GLN A 61 -7.55 -7.14 3.74
CA GLN A 61 -7.27 -8.06 4.83
C GLN A 61 -7.00 -7.36 6.17
N TRP A 62 -6.24 -6.25 6.15
CA TRP A 62 -5.66 -5.68 7.37
C TRP A 62 -6.23 -4.34 7.80
N GLU A 63 -6.99 -3.64 6.95
CA GLU A 63 -7.62 -2.35 7.28
C GLU A 63 -9.15 -2.41 7.14
N PRO A 64 -9.86 -3.00 8.12
CA PRO A 64 -11.30 -3.20 8.02
C PRO A 64 -12.11 -1.90 8.10
N ARG A 65 -11.50 -0.78 8.52
CA ARG A 65 -12.16 0.52 8.65
C ARG A 65 -12.43 1.19 7.30
N ILE A 66 -11.78 0.74 6.24
CA ILE A 66 -11.95 1.30 4.89
C ILE A 66 -12.57 0.30 3.91
N THR A 67 -13.20 0.83 2.87
CA THR A 67 -13.53 0.11 1.64
C THR A 67 -12.65 0.67 0.54
N VAL A 68 -11.84 -0.16 -0.09
CA VAL A 68 -11.00 0.25 -1.22
C VAL A 68 -11.90 0.43 -2.45
N GLU A 69 -11.91 1.64 -3.00
CA GLU A 69 -12.71 1.99 -4.20
C GLU A 69 -11.88 1.88 -5.48
N GLY A 70 -10.56 2.01 -5.38
CA GLY A 70 -9.66 1.73 -6.50
C GLY A 70 -8.20 1.97 -6.17
N VAL A 71 -7.33 1.18 -6.80
CA VAL A 71 -5.88 1.33 -6.70
C VAL A 71 -5.30 1.58 -8.09
N TYR A 72 -4.51 2.62 -8.24
CA TYR A 72 -3.92 3.04 -9.51
C TYR A 72 -2.40 3.12 -9.35
N THR A 73 -1.68 2.71 -10.39
CA THR A 73 -0.22 2.65 -10.38
C THR A 73 0.33 3.50 -11.50
N GLU A 74 1.16 4.48 -11.16
CA GLU A 74 1.81 5.38 -12.10
C GLU A 74 3.34 5.26 -11.94
N PRO A 75 4.06 4.74 -12.95
CA PRO A 75 5.51 4.66 -12.89
C PRO A 75 6.11 6.08 -12.96
N ASP A 76 7.11 6.34 -12.13
CA ASP A 76 7.94 7.55 -12.15
C ASP A 76 9.40 7.15 -12.46
N PRO A 77 9.77 7.06 -13.75
CA PRO A 77 11.11 6.66 -14.15
C PRO A 77 12.20 7.62 -13.68
N VAL A 78 11.87 8.90 -13.49
CA VAL A 78 12.82 9.93 -13.05
C VAL A 78 13.23 9.69 -11.59
N ARG A 79 12.28 9.28 -10.75
CA ARG A 79 12.51 8.99 -9.33
C ARG A 79 12.81 7.52 -9.04
N GLY A 80 12.71 6.65 -10.05
CA GLY A 80 12.89 5.20 -9.87
C GLY A 80 11.84 4.60 -8.93
N CYS A 81 10.62 5.12 -8.92
CA CYS A 81 9.56 4.64 -8.04
C CYS A 81 8.23 4.43 -8.78
N LEU A 82 7.36 3.64 -8.17
CA LEU A 82 5.99 3.44 -8.57
C LEU A 82 5.09 4.21 -7.60
N LYS A 83 4.35 5.20 -8.11
CA LYS A 83 3.33 5.90 -7.31
C LYS A 83 2.08 5.05 -7.29
N ILE A 84 1.65 4.65 -6.10
CA ILE A 84 0.43 3.87 -5.90
C ILE A 84 -0.62 4.81 -5.30
N MET A 85 -1.61 5.19 -6.08
CA MET A 85 -2.75 5.99 -5.63
C MET A 85 -3.87 5.05 -5.16
N ILE A 86 -4.30 5.23 -3.92
CA ILE A 86 -5.28 4.39 -3.23
C ILE A 86 -6.48 5.26 -2.93
N ASN A 87 -7.58 5.02 -3.62
CA ASN A 87 -8.87 5.63 -3.34
C ASN A 87 -9.66 4.70 -2.42
N TYR A 88 -10.16 5.24 -1.32
CA TYR A 88 -10.89 4.47 -0.33
C TYR A 88 -11.95 5.32 0.36
N ARG A 89 -12.95 4.63 0.90
CA ARG A 89 -14.01 5.22 1.73
C ARG A 89 -13.87 4.75 3.16
N ILE A 90 -13.95 5.66 4.12
CA ILE A 90 -14.03 5.31 5.55
C ILE A 90 -15.44 4.80 5.84
N LYS A 91 -15.57 3.59 6.40
CA LYS A 91 -16.89 2.96 6.60
C LYS A 91 -17.77 3.67 7.62
N GLU A 92 -17.18 4.28 8.65
CA GLU A 92 -17.94 4.98 9.68
C GLU A 92 -18.48 6.33 9.18
N SER A 93 -17.60 7.19 8.63
CA SER A 93 -18.00 8.53 8.19
C SER A 93 -18.54 8.59 6.76
N HIS A 94 -18.33 7.53 5.97
CA HIS A 94 -18.65 7.46 4.53
C HIS A 94 -17.84 8.43 3.66
N ASP A 95 -16.81 9.07 4.22
CA ASP A 95 -15.94 10.00 3.50
C ASP A 95 -15.02 9.26 2.53
N SER A 96 -14.94 9.78 1.31
CA SER A 96 -14.02 9.30 0.28
C SER A 96 -12.70 10.06 0.37
N ARG A 97 -11.59 9.33 0.33
CA ARG A 97 -10.22 9.83 0.48
C ARG A 97 -9.31 9.21 -0.58
N SER A 98 -8.17 9.85 -0.79
CA SER A 98 -7.12 9.35 -1.65
C SER A 98 -5.77 9.49 -0.95
N LEU A 99 -4.95 8.44 -1.02
CA LEU A 99 -3.60 8.40 -0.47
C LEU A 99 -2.62 7.99 -1.58
N VAL A 100 -1.50 8.71 -1.69
CA VAL A 100 -0.41 8.34 -2.58
C VAL A 100 0.69 7.66 -1.77
N TYR A 101 0.91 6.38 -2.04
CA TYR A 101 1.98 5.58 -1.45
C TYR A 101 3.14 5.43 -2.46
N PRO A 102 4.33 6.00 -2.20
CA PRO A 102 5.48 5.82 -3.06
C PRO A 102 6.15 4.47 -2.80
N PHE A 103 6.26 3.62 -3.81
CA PHE A 103 6.97 2.34 -3.75
C PHE A 103 8.26 2.41 -4.57
N TYR A 104 9.42 2.37 -3.91
CA TYR A 104 10.71 2.47 -4.59
C TYR A 104 11.13 1.11 -5.12
N LEU A 105 11.36 1.03 -6.43
CA LEU A 105 12.03 -0.10 -7.06
C LEU A 105 13.52 0.19 -6.96
N ILE A 106 14.25 -0.57 -6.14
CA ILE A 106 15.70 -0.40 -6.09
C ILE A 106 16.23 -0.87 -7.45
N PRO A 107 16.98 -0.05 -8.20
CA PRO A 107 17.56 -0.50 -9.46
C PRO A 107 18.44 -1.71 -9.17
N SER A 108 18.13 -2.85 -9.78
CA SER A 108 19.15 -3.87 -10.04
C SER A 108 20.15 -3.23 -11.01
N GLN A 109 21.40 -3.16 -10.55
CA GLN A 109 22.58 -2.56 -11.20
C GLN A 109 22.59 -2.70 -12.73
#